data_AF-A0A933G2H1-F1
#
_entry.id   AF-A0A933G2H1-F1
#
_cell.length_a   1.000
_cell.length_b   1.000
_cell.length_c   1.000
_cell.angle_alpha   90.00
_cell.angle_beta   90.00
_cell.angle_gamma   90.00
#
_symmetry.space_group_name_H-M   'P 1'
#
loop_
_entity.id
_entity.type
_entity.pdbx_description
1 polymer ?
#
loop_
_entity_poly.entity_id
_entity_poly.type
_entity_poly.pdbx_seq_one_letter_code
_entity_poly.pdbx_strand_id
1 'polypeptide(L)'
;DPEAECARFSRLIEEAGGLDLVVLGIGVNGHVAFNEPGTAFDSRARRAELAPSSREAYARQFGSLDATPRFGLTLGIADLLAARAVLLLALGTAKAEAIARAIEGPVSEDVPASALRSHPGLAVLLDRAAASQLTRRYDAAS
;
A
#
# COMPACT_ATOMS: atom_id res chain seq x y z
N ASP A 1 -11.90 4.50 20.73
CA ASP A 1 -11.30 3.15 20.76
C ASP A 1 -10.91 2.76 19.34
N PRO A 2 -9.62 2.52 19.04
CA PRO A 2 -9.13 2.17 17.69
C PRO A 2 -9.83 0.97 17.05
N GLU A 3 -10.11 -0.09 17.81
CA GLU A 3 -10.72 -1.31 17.28
C GLU A 3 -12.16 -1.07 16.89
N ALA A 4 -12.93 -0.40 17.76
CA ALA A 4 -14.29 0.02 17.46
C ALA A 4 -14.37 0.93 16.22
N GLU A 5 -13.39 1.83 16.03
CA GLU A 5 -13.35 2.72 14.86
C GLU A 5 -13.04 1.98 13.57
N CYS A 6 -12.09 1.04 13.58
CA CYS A 6 -11.82 0.17 12.43
C CYS A 6 -13.06 -0.65 12.05
N ALA A 7 -13.72 -1.26 13.04
CA ALA A 7 -14.95 -2.02 12.80
C ALA A 7 -16.09 -1.14 12.26
N ARG A 8 -16.22 0.10 12.77
CA ARG A 8 -17.20 1.07 12.27
C ARG A 8 -16.91 1.45 10.81
N PHE A 9 -15.65 1.69 10.46
CA PHE A 9 -15.27 2.07 9.11
C PHE A 9 -15.44 0.93 8.11
N SER A 10 -15.10 -0.32 8.49
CA SER A 10 -15.39 -1.50 7.66
C SER A 10 -16.88 -1.65 7.35
N ARG A 11 -17.75 -1.46 8.35
CA ARG A 11 -19.21 -1.47 8.12
C ARG A 11 -19.66 -0.39 7.15
N LEU A 12 -19.13 0.82 7.24
CA LEU A 12 -19.47 1.89 6.30
C LEU A 12 -19.09 1.54 4.85
N ILE A 13 -17.96 0.87 4.65
CA ILE A 13 -17.54 0.40 3.32
C ILE A 13 -18.52 -0.66 2.81
N GLU A 14 -18.89 -1.62 3.66
CA GLU A 14 -19.85 -2.68 3.31
C GLU A 14 -21.25 -2.12 2.99
N GLU A 15 -21.75 -1.19 3.81
CA GLU A 15 -23.04 -0.51 3.63
C GLU A 15 -23.06 0.33 2.33
N ALA A 16 -21.91 0.86 1.92
CA ALA A 16 -21.75 1.56 0.65
C ALA A 16 -21.64 0.63 -0.57
N GLY A 17 -21.61 -0.70 -0.36
CA GLY A 17 -21.47 -1.69 -1.43
C GLY A 17 -20.03 -2.06 -1.80
N GLY A 18 -19.07 -1.69 -0.96
CA GLY A 18 -17.64 -1.92 -1.19
C GLY A 18 -16.92 -0.73 -1.84
N LEU A 19 -15.63 -0.92 -2.15
CA LEU A 19 -14.80 0.11 -2.77
C LEU A 19 -14.74 -0.08 -4.29
N ASP A 20 -15.24 0.88 -5.06
CA ASP A 20 -15.17 0.81 -6.53
C ASP A 20 -13.72 0.96 -7.06
N LEU A 21 -12.94 1.84 -6.44
CA LEU A 21 -11.56 2.12 -6.80
C LEU A 21 -10.75 2.47 -5.57
N VAL A 22 -9.59 1.83 -5.44
CA VAL A 22 -8.58 2.15 -4.44
C VAL A 22 -7.32 2.66 -5.14
N VAL A 23 -6.91 3.88 -4.80
CA VAL A 23 -5.69 4.50 -5.32
C VAL A 23 -4.61 4.46 -4.25
N LEU A 24 -3.48 3.84 -4.58
CA LEU A 24 -2.38 3.59 -3.64
C LEU A 24 -1.08 4.19 -4.15
N GLY A 25 -0.30 4.72 -3.23
CA GLY A 25 1.15 4.85 -3.40
C GLY A 25 1.88 3.61 -2.86
N ILE A 26 3.18 3.51 -3.13
CA ILE A 26 4.07 2.48 -2.59
C ILE A 26 5.21 3.10 -1.75
N GLY A 27 5.47 2.50 -0.59
CA GLY A 27 6.65 2.79 0.24
C GLY A 27 7.94 2.30 -0.41
N VAL A 28 9.09 2.86 -0.04
CA VAL A 28 10.40 2.37 -0.55
C VAL A 28 10.72 0.94 -0.12
N ASN A 29 10.06 0.45 0.94
CA ASN A 29 10.13 -0.91 1.43
C ASN A 29 9.00 -1.82 0.89
N GLY A 30 8.16 -1.34 -0.03
CA GLY A 30 7.08 -2.11 -0.62
C GLY A 30 5.76 -2.12 0.17
N HIS A 31 5.62 -1.31 1.23
CA HIS A 31 4.33 -1.16 1.91
C HIS A 31 3.28 -0.45 1.02
N VAL A 32 2.01 -0.70 1.31
CA VAL A 32 0.85 0.06 0.80
C VAL A 32 -0.06 0.43 1.98
N ALA A 33 -0.57 1.67 1.99
CA ALA A 33 -1.14 2.26 3.20
C ALA A 33 -0.16 2.09 4.39
N PHE A 34 -0.62 1.65 5.57
CA PHE A 34 0.28 1.28 6.68
C PHE A 34 0.47 -0.24 6.82
N ASN A 35 0.33 -0.99 5.72
CA ASN A 35 0.64 -2.41 5.69
C ASN A 35 2.14 -2.59 5.43
N GLU A 36 2.92 -2.52 6.50
CA GLU A 36 4.38 -2.69 6.49
C GLU A 36 4.80 -4.15 6.21
N PRO A 37 6.06 -4.41 5.82
CA PRO A 37 6.59 -5.77 5.67
C PRO A 37 6.29 -6.66 6.88
N GLY A 38 5.83 -7.90 6.61
CA GLY A 38 5.33 -8.85 7.61
C GLY A 38 3.84 -8.71 7.92
N THR A 39 3.12 -7.81 7.22
CA THR A 39 1.66 -7.74 7.33
C THR A 39 1.00 -8.92 6.63
N ALA A 40 0.15 -9.65 7.36
CA ALA A 40 -0.63 -10.75 6.83
C ALA A 40 -1.54 -10.33 5.66
N PHE A 41 -1.63 -11.14 4.61
CA PHE A 41 -2.48 -10.82 3.45
C PHE A 41 -3.99 -10.86 3.75
N ASP A 42 -4.42 -11.64 4.74
CA ASP A 42 -5.80 -11.68 5.22
C ASP A 42 -6.14 -10.53 6.19
N SER A 43 -5.18 -9.63 6.46
CA SER A 43 -5.36 -8.51 7.36
C SER A 43 -6.51 -7.61 6.93
N ARG A 44 -7.28 -7.18 7.93
CA ARG A 44 -8.40 -6.23 7.81
C ARG A 44 -8.05 -4.90 8.50
N ALA A 45 -9.01 -3.98 8.46
CA ALA A 45 -8.90 -2.67 9.07
C ALA A 45 -8.44 -2.79 10.53
N ARG A 46 -7.32 -2.14 10.87
CA ARG A 46 -6.70 -2.27 12.19
C ARG A 46 -5.87 -1.04 12.56
N ARG A 47 -5.50 -0.97 13.84
CA ARG A 47 -4.40 -0.13 14.30
C ARG A 47 -3.08 -0.78 13.89
N ALA A 48 -2.28 -0.09 13.11
CA ALA A 48 -0.95 -0.52 12.70
C ALA A 48 0.12 0.34 13.39
N GLU A 49 1.24 -0.29 13.78
CA GLU A 49 2.44 0.41 14.20
C GLU A 49 3.20 0.90 12.96
N LEU A 50 3.64 2.16 12.99
CA LEU A 50 4.38 2.75 11.89
C LEU A 50 5.86 2.38 12.01
N ALA A 51 6.44 1.87 10.91
CA ALA A 51 7.87 1.58 10.87
C ALA A 51 8.70 2.86 11.13
N PRO A 52 9.92 2.75 11.69
CA PRO A 52 10.80 3.90 11.90
C PRO A 52 11.01 4.73 10.63
N SER A 53 11.24 4.09 9.49
CA SER A 53 11.39 4.75 8.18
C SER A 53 10.14 5.52 7.74
N SER A 54 8.95 4.97 8.02
CA SER A 54 7.68 5.66 7.76
C SER A 54 7.52 6.88 8.65
N ARG A 55 7.88 6.78 9.95
CA ARG A 55 7.86 7.93 10.86
C ARG A 55 8.87 9.01 10.45
N GLU A 56 10.07 8.63 10.02
CA GLU A 56 11.08 9.56 9.49
C GLU A 56 10.58 10.28 8.24
N ALA A 57 9.91 9.58 7.32
CA ALA A 57 9.33 10.17 6.12
C ALA A 57 8.25 11.24 6.42
N TYR A 58 7.50 11.07 7.52
CA TYR A 58 6.47 12.00 7.96
C TYR A 58 6.96 13.04 8.98
N ALA A 59 8.17 12.92 9.52
CA ALA A 59 8.68 13.77 10.60
C ALA A 59 8.56 15.26 10.30
N ARG A 60 8.83 15.67 9.06
CA ARG A 60 8.69 17.07 8.63
C ARG A 60 7.25 17.56 8.71
N GLN A 61 6.27 16.71 8.40
CA GLN A 61 4.84 17.05 8.45
C GLN A 61 4.34 17.23 9.89
N PHE A 62 4.95 16.52 10.85
CA PHE A 62 4.61 16.61 12.27
C PHE A 62 5.56 17.51 13.08
N GLY A 63 6.52 18.17 12.43
CA GLY A 63 7.49 19.08 13.04
C GLY A 63 8.72 18.40 13.65
N SER A 64 8.61 17.15 14.10
CA SER A 64 9.75 16.32 14.53
C SER A 64 9.40 14.83 14.53
N LEU A 65 10.42 13.97 14.64
CA LEU A 65 10.22 12.52 14.80
C LEU A 65 9.48 12.19 16.11
N ASP A 66 9.77 12.92 17.19
CA ASP A 66 9.13 12.74 18.50
C ASP A 66 7.65 13.12 18.47
N ALA A 67 7.28 14.14 17.68
CA ALA A 67 5.90 14.54 17.47
C ALA A 67 5.16 13.66 16.44
N THR A 68 5.87 12.79 15.72
CA THR A 68 5.27 11.89 14.74
C THR A 68 4.57 10.71 15.43
N PRO A 69 3.29 10.44 15.12
CA PRO A 69 2.56 9.32 15.69
C PRO A 69 3.30 7.98 15.56
N ARG A 70 3.16 7.11 16.56
CA ARG A 70 3.67 5.73 16.51
C ARG A 70 2.71 4.77 15.82
N PHE A 71 1.43 5.11 15.78
CA PHE A 71 0.38 4.24 15.26
C PHE A 71 -0.51 5.02 14.29
N GLY A 72 -1.06 4.31 13.32
CA GLY A 72 -2.11 4.78 12.42
C GLY A 72 -3.24 3.76 12.34
N LEU A 73 -4.43 4.20 11.92
CA LEU A 73 -5.48 3.28 11.47
C LEU A 73 -5.31 3.06 9.97
N THR A 74 -5.43 1.83 9.52
CA THR A 74 -5.27 1.46 8.10
C THR A 74 -6.30 0.42 7.72
N LEU A 75 -6.70 0.44 6.45
CA LEU A 75 -7.28 -0.73 5.81
C LEU A 75 -6.21 -1.82 5.68
N GLY A 76 -6.61 -3.08 5.85
CA GLY A 76 -5.72 -4.22 5.70
C GLY A 76 -5.61 -4.67 4.24
N ILE A 77 -4.69 -5.58 3.94
CA ILE A 77 -4.47 -6.06 2.58
C ILE A 77 -5.73 -6.70 1.99
N ALA A 78 -6.48 -7.46 2.79
CA ALA A 78 -7.73 -8.08 2.33
C ALA A 78 -8.83 -7.06 2.00
N ASP A 79 -8.84 -5.90 2.66
CA ASP A 79 -9.78 -4.82 2.35
C ASP A 79 -9.40 -4.13 1.03
N LEU A 80 -8.11 -3.91 0.80
CA LEU A 80 -7.61 -3.33 -0.45
C LEU A 80 -7.89 -4.26 -1.64
N LEU A 81 -7.72 -5.56 -1.45
CA LEU A 81 -8.00 -6.59 -2.47
C LEU A 81 -9.49 -6.83 -2.70
N ALA A 82 -10.37 -6.38 -1.79
CA ALA A 82 -11.82 -6.48 -1.96
C ALA A 82 -12.41 -5.35 -2.82
N ALA A 83 -11.60 -4.36 -3.22
CA ALA A 83 -12.03 -3.31 -4.14
C ALA A 83 -12.36 -3.88 -5.53
N ARG A 84 -13.17 -3.18 -6.33
CA ARG A 84 -13.41 -3.57 -7.73
C ARG A 84 -12.20 -3.29 -8.62
N ALA A 85 -11.45 -2.23 -8.34
CA ALA A 85 -10.23 -1.85 -9.05
C ALA A 85 -9.18 -1.29 -8.09
N VAL A 86 -7.90 -1.53 -8.41
CA VAL A 86 -6.76 -1.00 -7.66
C VAL A 86 -5.83 -0.28 -8.62
N LEU A 87 -5.53 0.98 -8.34
CA LEU A 87 -4.52 1.76 -9.05
C LEU A 87 -3.31 1.96 -8.13
N LEU A 88 -2.18 1.33 -8.48
CA LEU A 88 -0.90 1.55 -7.81
C LEU A 88 -0.10 2.61 -8.56
N LEU A 89 0.29 3.68 -7.88
CA LEU A 89 1.03 4.81 -8.45
C LEU A 89 2.41 4.99 -7.80
N ALA A 90 3.44 5.16 -8.61
CA ALA A 90 4.79 5.45 -8.11
C ALA A 90 5.57 6.38 -9.05
N LEU A 91 6.30 7.32 -8.44
CA LEU A 91 7.09 8.33 -9.16
C LEU A 91 8.50 8.41 -8.56
N GLY A 92 9.49 8.60 -9.42
CA GLY A 92 10.88 8.83 -9.06
C GLY A 92 11.70 7.56 -8.77
N THR A 93 13.02 7.68 -8.93
CA THR A 93 13.98 6.57 -8.81
C THR A 93 13.95 5.89 -7.44
N ALA A 94 13.62 6.63 -6.37
CA ALA A 94 13.51 6.07 -5.02
C ALA A 94 12.47 4.94 -4.90
N LYS A 95 11.55 4.81 -5.86
CA LYS A 95 10.53 3.77 -5.88
C LYS A 95 10.89 2.58 -6.76
N ALA A 96 11.97 2.65 -7.54
CA ALA A 96 12.28 1.67 -8.58
C ALA A 96 12.48 0.25 -8.04
N GLU A 97 13.23 0.11 -6.94
CA GLU A 97 13.45 -1.19 -6.31
C GLU A 97 12.15 -1.78 -5.73
N ALA A 98 11.36 -0.96 -5.03
CA ALA A 98 10.08 -1.37 -4.47
C ALA A 98 9.11 -1.85 -5.55
N ILE A 99 9.06 -1.14 -6.69
CA ILE A 99 8.27 -1.52 -7.86
C ILE A 99 8.76 -2.83 -8.46
N ALA A 100 10.07 -2.99 -8.69
CA ALA A 100 10.62 -4.23 -9.23
C ALA A 100 10.28 -5.43 -8.32
N ARG A 101 10.45 -5.27 -7.01
CA ARG A 101 10.11 -6.30 -6.02
C ARG A 101 8.61 -6.61 -6.00
N ALA A 102 7.75 -5.60 -6.03
CA ALA A 102 6.30 -5.77 -5.97
C ALA A 102 5.73 -6.41 -7.26
N ILE A 103 6.23 -6.03 -8.42
CA ILE A 103 5.66 -6.41 -9.73
C ILE A 103 6.32 -7.66 -10.30
N GLU A 104 7.64 -7.82 -10.16
CA GLU A 104 8.40 -8.92 -10.78
C GLU A 104 8.90 -9.96 -9.78
N GLY A 105 9.03 -9.59 -8.50
CA GLY A 105 9.50 -10.46 -7.42
C GLY A 105 8.49 -11.55 -6.98
N PRO A 106 8.82 -12.33 -5.94
CA PRO A 106 7.88 -13.27 -5.36
C PRO A 106 6.72 -12.54 -4.65
N VAL A 107 5.54 -13.16 -4.64
CA VAL A 107 4.43 -12.70 -3.80
C VAL A 107 4.74 -13.12 -2.36
N SER A 108 4.97 -12.15 -1.48
CA SER A 108 5.38 -12.36 -0.08
C SER A 108 4.91 -11.21 0.81
N GLU A 109 4.62 -11.50 2.08
CA GLU A 109 4.28 -10.51 3.11
C GLU A 109 5.46 -9.57 3.42
N ASP A 110 6.70 -9.95 3.06
CA ASP A 110 7.86 -9.06 3.11
C ASP A 110 7.77 -7.90 2.11
N VAL A 111 6.92 -8.04 1.09
CA VAL A 111 6.59 -6.99 0.11
C VAL A 111 5.07 -6.92 -0.02
N PRO A 112 4.37 -6.24 0.90
CA PRO A 112 2.90 -6.25 0.94
C PRO A 112 2.24 -5.83 -0.38
N ALA A 113 2.83 -4.89 -1.13
CA ALA A 113 2.38 -4.50 -2.46
C ALA A 113 2.34 -5.66 -3.48
N SER A 114 3.13 -6.72 -3.28
CA SER A 114 3.15 -7.89 -4.16
C SER A 114 1.83 -8.66 -4.16
N ALA A 115 1.04 -8.57 -3.08
CA ALA A 115 -0.29 -9.18 -2.98
C ALA A 115 -1.25 -8.63 -4.05
N LEU A 116 -1.08 -7.35 -4.42
CA LEU A 116 -1.93 -6.69 -5.40
C LEU A 116 -1.91 -7.37 -6.78
N ARG A 117 -0.85 -8.11 -7.10
CA ARG A 117 -0.75 -8.86 -8.37
C ARG A 117 -1.81 -9.93 -8.54
N SER A 118 -2.41 -10.39 -7.45
CA SER A 118 -3.55 -11.33 -7.49
C SER A 118 -4.86 -10.66 -7.88
N HIS A 119 -4.92 -9.33 -7.83
CA HIS A 119 -6.14 -8.57 -8.05
C HIS A 119 -6.43 -8.42 -9.56
N PRO A 120 -7.60 -8.88 -10.04
CA PRO A 120 -7.90 -8.89 -11.48
C PRO A 120 -8.03 -7.49 -12.09
N GLY A 121 -8.40 -6.49 -11.28
CA GLY A 121 -8.51 -5.08 -11.67
C GLY A 121 -7.29 -4.22 -11.28
N LEU A 122 -6.08 -4.79 -11.19
CA LEU A 122 -4.88 -4.02 -10.89
C LEU A 122 -4.40 -3.24 -12.11
N ALA A 123 -4.22 -1.92 -11.95
CA ALA A 123 -3.48 -1.06 -12.85
C ALA A 123 -2.28 -0.44 -12.12
N VAL A 124 -1.15 -0.32 -12.82
CA VAL A 124 0.09 0.24 -12.26
C VAL A 124 0.55 1.41 -13.12
N LEU A 125 0.61 2.61 -12.53
CA LEU A 125 1.01 3.84 -13.20
C LEU A 125 2.36 4.32 -12.66
N LEU A 126 3.37 4.34 -13.53
CA LEU A 126 4.75 4.65 -13.20
C LEU A 126 5.29 5.75 -14.09
N ASP A 127 6.14 6.62 -13.55
CA ASP A 127 7.06 7.37 -14.40
C ASP A 127 8.24 6.48 -14.84
N ARG A 128 9.04 6.97 -15.80
CA ARG A 128 10.21 6.22 -16.30
C ARG A 128 11.23 5.93 -15.20
N ALA A 129 11.34 6.81 -14.20
CA ALA A 129 12.31 6.67 -13.13
C ALA A 129 11.92 5.53 -12.16
N ALA A 130 10.65 5.44 -11.77
CA ALA A 130 10.11 4.35 -10.96
C ALA A 130 10.07 3.01 -11.72
N ALA A 131 9.99 3.04 -13.05
CA ALA A 131 10.05 1.84 -13.89
C ALA A 131 11.50 1.37 -14.19
N SER A 132 12.53 2.11 -13.77
CA SER A 132 13.92 1.91 -14.24
C SER A 132 14.57 0.58 -13.87
N GLN A 133 14.01 -0.17 -12.92
CA GLN A 133 14.50 -1.49 -12.50
C GLN A 133 13.61 -2.66 -12.95
N LEU A 134 12.55 -2.40 -13.71
CA LEU A 134 11.76 -3.47 -14.33
C LEU A 134 12.57 -4.16 -15.43
N THR A 135 12.56 -5.48 -15.44
CA THR A 135 13.32 -6.30 -16.40
C THR A 135 12.44 -6.83 -17.54
N ARG A 136 11.14 -6.92 -17.32
CA ARG A 136 10.16 -7.34 -18.32
C ARG A 136 9.69 -6.14 -19.12
N ARG A 137 9.25 -6.41 -20.35
CA ARG A 137 8.53 -5.41 -21.15
C ARG A 137 7.08 -5.41 -20.73
N TYR A 138 6.57 -4.23 -20.41
CA TYR A 138 5.17 -3.96 -20.17
C TYR A 138 4.67 -3.08 -21.30
N ASP A 139 3.62 -3.51 -21.98
CA ASP A 139 2.95 -2.66 -22.94
C ASP A 139 2.25 -1.53 -22.18
N ALA A 140 2.39 -0.30 -22.67
CA ALA A 140 1.59 0.80 -22.15
C ALA A 140 0.11 0.43 -22.39
N ALA A 141 -0.73 0.62 -21.37
CA ALA A 141 -2.17 0.48 -21.53
C ALA A 141 -2.61 1.38 -22.70
N SER A 142 -3.32 0.79 -23.66
CA SER A 142 -3.84 1.46 -24.86
C SER A 142 -5.03 2.33 -24.50
#